data_AF-A0A523RYS6-F1
#
_entry.id   AF-A0A523RYS6-F1
#
_cell.length_a   1.000
_cell.length_b   1.000
_cell.length_c   1.000
_cell.angle_alpha   90.00
_cell.angle_beta   90.00
_cell.angle_gamma   90.00
#
_symmetry.space_group_name_H-M   'P 1'
#
loop_
_entity.id
_entity.type
_entity.pdbx_description
1 polymer ?
#
loop_
_entity_poly.entity_id
_entity_poly.type
_entity_poly.pdbx_seq_one_letter_code
_entity_poly.pdbx_strand_id
1 'polypeptide(L)'
;MSGSSSNDARQASSWGGVGRWIAVGSELPCAVIALLLAGQIIGQAIGGPSGAMWGALLGSLIGFVFGVYSVYITIGYFDTLDSQTKQPRKYLPPMDEILEDVKFDLDSPDPESSEDE
;
A
#
# COMPACT_ATOMS: atom_id res chain seq x y z
N MET A 1 14.20 29.61 19.19
CA MET A 1 14.38 28.14 19.36
C MET A 1 13.30 27.46 18.53
N SER A 2 13.63 27.10 17.30
CA SER A 2 12.70 26.45 16.34
C SER A 2 13.38 25.17 15.86
N GLY A 3 12.73 24.03 16.08
CA GLY A 3 13.30 22.72 15.76
C GLY A 3 12.58 21.57 16.45
N SER A 4 11.28 21.40 16.20
CA SER A 4 10.55 20.20 16.65
C SER A 4 9.26 19.96 15.84
N SER A 5 9.35 19.91 14.50
CA SER A 5 8.20 19.52 13.64
C SER A 5 8.54 18.50 12.55
N SER A 6 9.76 17.98 12.52
CA SER A 6 10.23 17.07 11.45
C SER A 6 10.09 15.57 11.80
N ASN A 7 9.88 15.24 13.08
CA ASN A 7 9.87 13.84 13.53
C ASN A 7 8.48 13.18 13.46
N ASP A 8 7.39 13.92 13.71
CA ASP A 8 6.04 13.34 13.72
C ASP A 8 5.57 12.85 12.35
N ALA A 9 5.98 13.54 11.27
CA ALA A 9 5.63 13.16 9.90
C ALA A 9 6.31 11.87 9.43
N ARG A 10 7.50 11.54 9.96
CA ARG A 10 8.21 10.28 9.64
C ARG A 10 7.67 9.09 10.44
N GLN A 11 7.09 9.34 11.61
CA GLN A 11 6.54 8.30 12.47
C GLN A 11 5.20 7.76 11.93
N ALA A 12 4.39 8.62 11.32
CA ALA A 12 3.14 8.22 10.65
C ALA A 12 3.36 7.31 9.43
N SER A 13 4.43 7.51 8.64
CA SER A 13 4.76 6.63 7.51
C SER A 13 5.33 5.28 7.95
N SER A 14 5.97 5.20 9.12
CA SER A 14 6.54 3.96 9.67
C SER A 14 5.44 2.99 10.15
N TRP A 15 4.31 3.53 10.62
CA TRP A 15 3.18 2.72 11.12
C TRP A 15 2.11 2.41 10.07
N GLY A 16 2.06 3.16 8.96
CA GLY A 16 1.09 2.95 7.88
C GLY A 16 1.16 1.57 7.23
N GLY A 17 2.33 0.93 7.22
CA GLY A 17 2.49 -0.45 6.72
C GLY A 17 2.11 -1.52 7.75
N VAL A 18 2.30 -1.26 9.05
CA VAL A 18 2.17 -2.25 10.13
C VAL A 18 0.71 -2.69 10.30
N GLY A 19 -0.26 -1.79 10.11
CA GLY A 19 -1.68 -2.12 10.17
C GLY A 19 -2.12 -3.19 9.15
N ARG A 20 -1.59 -3.13 7.91
CA ARG A 20 -1.85 -4.14 6.86
C ARG A 20 -1.34 -5.52 7.27
N TRP A 21 -0.15 -5.59 7.85
CA TRP A 21 0.44 -6.86 8.31
C TRP A 21 -0.26 -7.43 9.54
N ILE A 22 -0.79 -6.59 10.44
CA ILE A 22 -1.58 -7.07 11.59
C ILE A 22 -2.92 -7.67 11.15
N ALA A 23 -3.63 -7.02 10.22
CA ALA A 23 -4.87 -7.55 9.67
C ALA A 23 -4.64 -8.87 8.91
N VAL A 24 -3.57 -8.92 8.13
CA VAL A 24 -3.10 -10.15 7.45
C VAL A 24 -2.70 -11.24 8.45
N GLY A 25 -2.06 -10.86 9.56
CA GLY A 25 -1.57 -11.77 10.57
C GLY A 25 -2.68 -12.48 11.36
N SER A 26 -3.89 -11.92 11.40
CA SER A 26 -5.04 -12.54 12.07
C SER A 26 -5.91 -13.40 11.14
N GLU A 27 -5.90 -13.15 9.82
CA GLU A 27 -6.65 -13.97 8.85
C GLU A 27 -6.00 -15.34 8.59
N LEU A 28 -4.67 -15.38 8.55
CA LEU A 28 -3.93 -16.62 8.25
C LEU A 28 -4.20 -17.73 9.29
N PRO A 29 -4.12 -17.48 10.61
CA PRO A 29 -4.47 -18.47 11.63
C PRO A 29 -5.92 -18.94 11.53
N CYS A 30 -6.85 -18.03 11.20
CA CYS A 30 -8.27 -18.35 11.08
C CYS A 30 -8.54 -19.34 9.94
N ALA A 31 -8.00 -19.07 8.75
CA ALA A 31 -8.16 -19.95 7.59
C ALA A 31 -7.57 -21.35 7.83
N VAL A 32 -6.41 -21.41 8.48
CA VAL A 32 -5.74 -22.68 8.83
C VAL A 32 -6.59 -23.50 9.79
N ILE A 33 -7.09 -22.89 10.87
CA ILE A 33 -7.92 -23.59 11.86
C ILE A 33 -9.23 -24.06 11.22
N ALA A 34 -9.86 -23.23 10.39
CA ALA A 34 -11.11 -23.59 9.71
C ALA A 34 -10.94 -24.82 8.81
N LEU A 35 -9.90 -24.85 7.95
CA LEU A 35 -9.66 -25.99 7.07
C LEU A 35 -9.08 -27.22 7.79
N LEU A 36 -8.37 -27.04 8.90
CA LEU A 36 -7.97 -28.15 9.76
C LEU A 36 -9.21 -28.87 10.33
N LEU A 37 -10.16 -28.13 10.88
CA LEU A 37 -11.40 -28.69 11.43
C LEU A 37 -12.28 -29.30 10.33
N ALA A 38 -12.42 -28.61 9.20
CA ALA A 38 -13.15 -29.16 8.05
C ALA A 38 -12.51 -30.47 7.56
N GLY A 39 -11.19 -30.50 7.45
CA GLY A 39 -10.42 -31.69 7.08
C GLY A 39 -10.60 -32.84 8.07
N GLN A 40 -10.60 -32.57 9.38
CA GLN A 40 -10.89 -33.56 10.41
C GLN A 40 -12.28 -34.17 10.27
N ILE A 41 -13.31 -33.35 10.09
CA ILE A 41 -14.70 -33.80 9.96
C ILE A 41 -14.86 -34.68 8.72
N ILE A 42 -14.35 -34.22 7.58
CA ILE A 42 -14.40 -34.97 6.31
C ILE A 42 -13.60 -36.27 6.42
N GLY A 43 -12.40 -36.20 6.99
CA GLY A 43 -11.54 -37.38 7.20
C GLY A 43 -12.18 -38.40 8.12
N GLN A 44 -12.80 -37.95 9.21
CA GLN A 44 -13.52 -38.82 10.15
C GLN A 44 -14.71 -39.52 9.48
N ALA A 45 -15.42 -38.82 8.60
CA ALA A 45 -16.55 -39.38 7.86
C ALA A 45 -16.14 -40.50 6.88
N ILE A 46 -14.92 -40.44 6.31
CA ILE A 46 -14.45 -41.40 5.30
C ILE A 46 -13.70 -42.57 5.94
N GLY A 47 -12.79 -42.29 6.87
CA GLY A 47 -11.83 -43.27 7.41
C GLY A 47 -11.91 -43.48 8.92
N GLY A 48 -12.95 -42.96 9.57
CA GLY A 48 -13.11 -43.03 11.02
C GLY A 48 -11.96 -42.32 11.76
N PRO A 49 -11.51 -42.82 12.93
CA PRO A 49 -10.49 -42.16 13.74
C PRO A 49 -9.15 -41.93 13.01
N SER A 50 -8.73 -42.90 12.18
CA SER A 50 -7.53 -42.78 11.34
C SER A 50 -7.70 -41.71 10.27
N GLY A 51 -8.87 -41.67 9.63
CA GLY A 51 -9.20 -40.67 8.62
C GLY A 51 -9.21 -39.24 9.18
N ALA A 52 -9.63 -39.05 10.44
CA ALA A 52 -9.59 -37.74 11.09
C ALA A 52 -8.17 -37.16 11.18
N MET A 53 -7.16 -38.00 11.48
CA MET A 53 -5.77 -37.57 11.59
C MET A 53 -5.19 -37.17 10.23
N TRP A 54 -5.41 -38.01 9.21
CA TRP A 54 -5.01 -37.69 7.83
C TRP A 54 -5.75 -36.48 7.27
N GLY A 55 -7.04 -36.35 7.58
CA GLY A 55 -7.86 -35.20 7.22
C GLY A 55 -7.37 -33.91 7.89
N ALA A 56 -6.94 -33.97 9.16
CA ALA A 56 -6.34 -32.82 9.84
C ALA A 56 -5.03 -32.37 9.18
N LEU A 57 -4.17 -33.32 8.82
CA LEU A 57 -2.87 -33.06 8.17
C LEU A 57 -3.07 -32.45 6.78
N LEU A 58 -3.95 -33.01 5.97
CA LEU A 58 -4.28 -32.45 4.66
C LEU A 58 -4.96 -31.08 4.81
N GLY A 59 -5.92 -30.97 5.73
CA GLY A 59 -6.68 -29.76 5.98
C GLY A 59 -5.81 -28.60 6.45
N SER A 60 -4.83 -28.84 7.33
CA SER A 60 -3.89 -27.81 7.79
C SER A 60 -2.94 -27.37 6.68
N LEU A 61 -2.45 -28.30 5.86
CA LEU A 61 -1.58 -28.00 4.74
C LEU A 61 -2.30 -27.14 3.68
N ILE A 62 -3.52 -27.55 3.32
CA ILE A 62 -4.37 -26.81 2.37
C ILE A 62 -4.75 -25.45 2.98
N GLY A 63 -5.15 -25.42 4.25
CA GLY A 63 -5.42 -24.19 5.02
C GLY A 63 -4.27 -23.20 5.00
N PHE A 64 -3.05 -23.68 5.17
CA PHE A 64 -1.85 -22.85 5.13
C PHE A 64 -1.61 -22.28 3.73
N VAL A 65 -1.65 -23.12 2.69
CA VAL A 65 -1.41 -22.67 1.30
C VAL A 65 -2.48 -21.67 0.87
N PHE A 66 -3.76 -21.96 1.10
CA PHE A 66 -4.85 -21.04 0.78
C PHE A 66 -4.80 -19.77 1.63
N GLY A 67 -4.45 -19.86 2.91
CA GLY A 67 -4.28 -18.71 3.78
C GLY A 67 -3.20 -17.76 3.28
N VAL A 68 -2.00 -18.28 2.99
CA VAL A 68 -0.90 -17.49 2.41
C VAL A 68 -1.28 -16.90 1.06
N TYR A 69 -1.95 -17.67 0.20
CA TYR A 69 -2.40 -17.19 -1.10
C TYR A 69 -3.44 -16.06 -1.00
N SER A 70 -4.40 -16.18 -0.08
CA SER A 70 -5.39 -15.14 0.21
C SER A 70 -4.70 -13.85 0.64
N VAL A 71 -3.75 -13.95 1.58
CA VAL A 71 -2.94 -12.81 2.04
C VAL A 71 -2.20 -12.14 0.89
N TYR A 72 -1.56 -12.92 0.01
CA TYR A 72 -0.84 -12.41 -1.15
C TYR A 72 -1.76 -11.57 -2.06
N ILE A 73 -2.95 -12.08 -2.36
CA ILE A 73 -3.94 -11.34 -3.15
C ILE A 73 -4.38 -10.07 -2.43
N THR A 74 -4.70 -10.14 -1.14
CA THR A 74 -5.15 -8.99 -0.35
C THR A 74 -4.10 -7.88 -0.36
N ILE A 75 -2.81 -8.21 -0.21
CA ILE A 75 -1.72 -7.24 -0.31
C ILE A 75 -1.72 -6.57 -1.69
N GLY A 76 -1.80 -7.33 -2.78
CA GLY A 76 -1.84 -6.76 -4.13
C GLY A 76 -3.07 -5.88 -4.40
N TYR A 77 -4.23 -6.28 -3.87
CA TYR A 77 -5.46 -5.49 -3.97
C TYR A 77 -5.31 -4.13 -3.27
N PHE A 78 -4.79 -4.12 -2.04
CA PHE A 78 -4.52 -2.86 -1.33
C PHE A 78 -3.49 -1.99 -2.03
N ASP A 79 -2.45 -2.57 -2.63
CA ASP A 79 -1.43 -1.81 -3.37
C ASP A 79 -2.02 -1.10 -4.59
N THR A 80 -2.99 -1.74 -5.23
CA THR A 80 -3.75 -1.15 -6.35
C THR A 80 -4.62 0.02 -5.87
N LEU A 81 -5.27 -0.10 -4.71
CA LEU A 81 -6.07 0.98 -4.11
C LEU A 81 -5.20 2.16 -3.67
N ASP A 82 -4.05 1.90 -3.06
CA ASP A 82 -3.10 2.94 -2.65
C ASP A 82 -2.57 3.70 -3.86
N SER A 83 -2.29 3.01 -4.97
CA SER A 83 -1.83 3.63 -6.22
C SER A 83 -2.88 4.55 -6.86
N GLN A 84 -4.17 4.20 -6.75
CA GLN A 84 -5.26 5.06 -7.22
C GLN A 84 -5.45 6.28 -6.32
N THR A 85 -5.31 6.11 -5.02
CA THR A 85 -5.48 7.19 -4.02
C THR A 85 -4.30 8.16 -4.03
N LYS A 86 -3.11 7.68 -4.37
CA LYS A 86 -1.89 8.49 -4.53
C LYS A 86 -1.79 9.20 -5.87
N GLN A 87 -2.79 9.16 -6.75
CA GLN A 87 -2.79 10.06 -7.90
C GLN A 87 -2.64 11.49 -7.37
N PRO A 88 -1.53 12.18 -7.67
CA PRO A 88 -1.35 13.54 -7.20
C PRO A 88 -2.54 14.32 -7.73
N ARG A 89 -3.25 15.01 -6.83
CA ARG A 89 -4.27 15.99 -7.25
C ARG A 89 -3.56 16.87 -8.27
N LYS A 90 -3.94 16.75 -9.55
CA LYS A 90 -3.38 17.57 -10.61
C LYS A 90 -3.52 19.00 -10.12
N TYR A 91 -2.39 19.62 -9.79
CA TYR A 91 -2.39 20.96 -9.25
C TYR A 91 -2.99 21.84 -10.34
N LEU A 92 -4.19 22.35 -10.07
CA LEU A 92 -4.80 23.38 -10.88
C LEU A 92 -4.39 24.68 -10.19
N PRO A 93 -3.43 25.42 -10.76
CA PRO A 93 -3.08 26.72 -10.21
C PRO A 93 -4.33 27.61 -10.22
N PRO A 94 -4.46 28.50 -9.23
CA PRO A 94 -5.59 29.42 -9.16
C PRO A 94 -5.54 30.39 -10.34
N MET A 95 -6.69 30.96 -10.71
CA MET A 95 -6.87 31.65 -12.01
C MET A 95 -6.01 32.92 -12.15
N ASP A 96 -5.62 33.50 -11.03
CA ASP A 96 -4.69 34.61 -10.87
C ASP A 96 -3.27 34.27 -11.30
N GLU A 97 -2.76 33.06 -11.04
CA GLU A 97 -1.43 32.61 -11.50
C GLU A 97 -1.40 32.34 -13.01
N ILE A 98 -2.54 31.99 -13.62
CA ILE A 98 -2.64 31.72 -15.07
C ILE A 98 -2.64 33.02 -15.89
N LEU A 99 -3.08 34.13 -15.27
CA LEU A 99 -3.23 35.44 -15.90
C LEU A 99 -2.06 36.38 -15.62
N GLU A 100 -1.06 35.94 -14.87
CA GLU A 100 0.16 36.74 -14.69
C GLU A 100 0.88 36.80 -16.05
N ASP A 101 0.81 37.97 -16.68
CA ASP A 101 1.50 38.25 -17.93
C ASP A 101 2.99 38.00 -17.73
N VAL A 102 3.54 37.00 -18.44
CA VAL A 102 4.96 36.67 -18.42
C VAL A 102 5.75 37.88 -18.88
N LYS A 103 6.27 38.66 -17.93
CA LYS A 103 7.25 39.71 -18.20
C LYS A 103 8.57 39.02 -18.54
N PHE A 104 8.81 38.89 -19.83
CA PHE A 104 10.16 38.67 -20.32
C PHE A 104 10.90 40.00 -20.16
N ASP A 105 11.73 40.10 -19.13
CA ASP A 105 12.78 41.13 -19.06
C ASP A 105 13.80 40.81 -20.17
N LEU A 106 13.44 41.16 -21.41
CA LEU A 106 14.39 41.27 -22.50
C LEU A 106 15.14 42.58 -22.26
N ASP A 107 16.31 42.45 -21.63
CA ASP A 107 17.31 43.53 -21.56
C ASP A 107 17.38 44.21 -22.92
N SER A 108 16.91 45.46 -22.94
CA SER A 108 16.84 46.28 -24.14
C SER A 108 18.28 46.58 -24.57
N PRO A 109 18.63 46.50 -25.88
CA PRO A 109 19.99 46.75 -26.32
C PRO A 109 20.43 48.17 -25.94
N ASP A 110 21.54 48.29 -25.22
CA ASP A 110 22.17 49.55 -24.84
C ASP A 110 22.37 50.47 -26.06
N PRO A 111 21.75 51.66 -26.11
CA PRO A 111 21.96 52.62 -27.18
C PRO A 111 22.95 53.71 -26.75
N GLU A 112 24.19 53.37 -26.37
CA GLU A 112 25.25 54.36 -26.19
C GLU A 112 26.60 53.82 -26.68
N SER A 113 26.79 53.84 -28.00
CA SER A 113 28.13 53.97 -28.60
C SER A 113 28.15 55.25 -29.42
N SER A 114 28.25 56.39 -28.73
CA SER A 114 28.76 57.64 -29.31
C SER A 114 30.11 57.91 -28.66
N GLU A 115 31.15 57.33 -29.22
CA GLU A 115 32.53 57.78 -29.00
C GLU A 115 33.02 58.41 -30.31
N ASP A 116 33.13 59.72 -30.23
CA ASP A 116 33.91 60.70 -30.99
C ASP A 116 34.85 60.19 -32.11
N GLU A 117 34.65 60.71 -33.34
CA GLU A 117 35.69 60.99 -34.34
C GLU A 117 35.74 62.49 -34.65
#